data_AF-I2J7M7-F1
#
_entry.id   AF-I2J7M7-F1
#
_cell.length_a   1.000
_cell.length_b   1.000
_cell.length_c   1.000
_cell.angle_alpha   90.00
_cell.angle_beta   90.00
_cell.angle_gamma   90.00
#
_symmetry.space_group_name_H-M   'P 1'
#
loop_
_entity.id
_entity.type
_entity.pdbx_description
1 polymer ?
#
loop_
_entity_poly.entity_id
_entity_poly.type
_entity_poly.pdbx_seq_one_letter_code
_entity_poly.pdbx_strand_id
1 'polypeptide(L)' 'MEIGKTYLVKKDIFSFKKDELWTLVDKGYQAYFGEHNFVFVNDEKVKVFAVLQDGSEEDMHIYHHLDDYFEEVTQENF' A
#
# COMPACT_ATOMS: atom_id res chain seq x y z
N MET A 1 5.49 -3.06 -4.92
CA MET A 1 5.86 -1.90 -4.06
C MET A 1 7.13 -2.19 -3.28
N GLU A 2 7.95 -1.15 -3.06
CA GLU A 2 9.27 -1.20 -2.42
C GLU A 2 9.31 -0.28 -1.19
N ILE A 3 10.05 -0.70 -0.17
CA ILE A 3 10.21 0.08 1.07
C ILE A 3 11.05 1.33 0.75
N GLY A 4 10.64 2.47 1.30
CA GLY A 4 11.28 3.77 1.12
C GLY A 4 10.79 4.55 -0.11
N LYS A 5 9.88 3.98 -0.92
CA LYS A 5 9.30 4.65 -2.08
C LYS A 5 7.96 5.30 -1.74
N THR A 6 7.68 6.40 -2.43
CA THR A 6 6.43 7.15 -2.33
C THR A 6 5.51 6.78 -3.49
N TYR A 7 4.24 6.62 -3.18
CA TYR A 7 3.22 6.17 -4.11
C TYR A 7 2.05 7.16 -4.15
N LEU A 8 1.58 7.47 -5.35
CA LEU A 8 0.33 8.15 -5.62
C LEU A 8 -0.82 7.15 -5.61
N VAL A 9 -1.88 7.46 -4.88
CA VAL A 9 -3.10 6.65 -4.84
C VAL A 9 -3.94 6.94 -6.09
N LYS A 10 -4.11 5.95 -6.95
CA LYS A 10 -4.87 6.06 -8.21
C LYS A 10 -6.39 5.94 -8.02
N LYS A 11 -6.82 5.20 -7.00
CA LYS A 11 -8.22 4.91 -6.68
C LYS A 11 -8.38 4.80 -5.17
N ASP A 12 -9.53 5.25 -4.65
CA ASP A 12 -9.88 5.05 -3.24
C ASP A 12 -9.79 3.57 -2.87
N ILE A 13 -9.06 3.26 -1.80
CA ILE A 13 -8.94 1.91 -1.26
C ILE A 13 -8.61 1.98 0.24
N PHE A 14 -9.24 1.12 1.05
CA PHE A 14 -9.12 1.17 2.51
C PHE A 14 -9.41 2.58 3.06
N SER A 15 -8.45 3.16 3.79
CA SER A 15 -8.47 4.54 4.25
C SER A 15 -7.79 5.53 3.30
N PHE A 16 -7.19 5.06 2.22
CA PHE A 16 -6.49 5.89 1.23
C PHE A 16 -7.47 6.53 0.26
N LYS A 17 -7.27 7.82 0.00
CA LYS A 17 -8.05 8.57 -1.00
C LYS A 17 -7.24 8.79 -2.25
N LYS A 18 -7.92 8.78 -3.40
CA LYS A 18 -7.33 9.12 -4.68
C LYS A 18 -6.59 10.45 -4.59
N ASP A 19 -5.45 10.52 -5.28
CA ASP A 19 -4.53 11.65 -5.37
C ASP A 19 -3.72 11.94 -4.08
N GLU A 20 -3.84 11.10 -3.04
CA GLU A 20 -2.94 11.15 -1.88
C GLU A 20 -1.57 10.53 -2.17
N LEU A 21 -0.55 11.00 -1.43
CA LEU A 21 0.82 10.50 -1.49
C LEU A 21 1.19 9.77 -0.19
N TRP A 22 1.65 8.53 -0.33
CA TRP A 22 2.00 7.67 0.79
C TRP A 22 3.35 6.98 0.57
N THR A 23 4.22 7.06 1.57
CA THR A 23 5.52 6.36 1.56
C THR A 23 5.36 5.00 2.23
N LEU A 24 5.75 3.93 1.55
CA LEU A 24 5.82 2.60 2.16
C LEU A 24 7.06 2.54 3.06
N VAL A 25 6.87 2.38 4.36
CA VAL A 25 7.98 2.33 5.35
C VAL A 25 8.28 0.93 5.84
N ASP A 26 7.34 0.00 5.71
CA ASP A 26 7.56 -1.40 6.06
C ASP A 26 6.58 -2.31 5.29
N LYS A 27 6.99 -3.56 5.07
CA LYS A 27 6.10 -4.62 4.57
C LYS A 27 6.60 -6.00 5.00
N GLY A 28 5.69 -6.94 5.16
CA GLY A 28 6.05 -8.30 5.54
C GLY A 28 4.93 -9.30 5.31
N TYR A 29 5.28 -10.58 5.39
CA TYR A 29 4.33 -11.70 5.34
C TYR A 29 4.36 -12.45 6.67
N GLN A 30 3.20 -12.58 7.31
CA GLN A 30 3.03 -13.28 8.58
C GLN A 30 2.39 -14.65 8.32
N ALA A 31 3.23 -15.63 8.00
CA ALA A 31 2.82 -16.94 7.46
C ALA A 31 1.80 -17.69 8.33
N TYR A 32 1.85 -17.54 9.65
CA TYR A 32 0.89 -18.21 10.55
C TYR A 32 -0.56 -17.75 10.31
N PHE A 33 -0.75 -16.48 9.95
CA PHE A 33 -2.07 -15.89 9.71
C PHE A 33 -2.38 -15.71 8.22
N GLY A 34 -1.42 -16.01 7.32
CA GLY A 34 -1.57 -15.73 5.89
C GLY A 34 -1.73 -14.23 5.60
N GLU A 35 -1.07 -13.36 6.38
CA GLU A 35 -1.26 -11.91 6.30
C GLU A 35 -0.10 -11.22 5.56
N HIS A 36 -0.46 -10.49 4.52
CA HIS A 36 0.37 -9.50 3.85
C HIS A 36 0.18 -8.13 4.51
N ASN A 37 1.23 -7.67 5.19
CA ASN A 37 1.21 -6.43 5.95
C ASN A 37 1.97 -5.33 5.20
N PHE A 38 1.41 -4.12 5.18
CA PHE A 38 2.01 -2.93 4.62
C PHE A 38 1.83 -1.76 5.59
N VAL A 39 2.90 -0.98 5.77
CA VAL A 39 2.89 0.20 6.64
C VAL A 39 3.23 1.42 5.82
N PHE A 40 2.32 2.39 5.81
CA PHE A 40 2.44 3.63 5.06
C PHE A 40 2.53 4.83 6.01
N VAL A 41 3.25 5.86 5.57
CA VAL A 41 3.29 7.17 6.23
C VAL A 41 3.10 8.29 5.21
N ASN A 42 2.38 9.34 5.57
CA ASN A 42 2.28 10.56 4.77
C ASN A 42 3.23 11.67 5.31
N ASP A 43 3.18 12.85 4.69
CA ASP A 43 3.95 14.03 5.10
C ASP A 43 3.55 14.55 6.50
N GLU A 44 2.27 14.44 6.85
CA GLU A 44 1.72 14.75 8.18
C GLU A 44 2.09 13.73 9.27
N LYS A 45 2.90 12.71 8.95
CA LYS A 45 3.31 11.61 9.86
C LYS A 45 2.16 10.72 10.34
N VAL A 46 1.01 10.78 9.68
CA VAL A 46 -0.07 9.80 9.86
C VAL A 46 0.45 8.45 9.39
N LYS A 47 0.19 7.40 10.17
CA LYS A 47 0.57 6.03 9.83
C LYS A 47 -0.67 5.20 9.56
N VAL A 48 -0.68 4.51 8.42
CA VAL A 48 -1.73 3.56 8.04
C VAL A 48 -1.13 2.17 7.93
N PHE A 49 -1.87 1.18 8.46
CA PHE A 49 -1.55 -0.23 8.36
C PHE A 49 -2.58 -0.90 7.47
N ALA A 50 -2.14 -1.46 6.35
CA ALA A 50 -2.98 -2.30 5.51
C ALA A 50 -2.58 -3.76 5.74
N VAL A 51 -3.57 -4.58 6.10
CA VAL A 51 -3.40 -6.02 6.36
C VAL A 51 -4.34 -6.75 5.41
N LEU A 52 -3.78 -7.59 4.54
CA LEU A 52 -4.50 -8.35 3.53
C LEU A 52 -4.27 -9.84 3.75
N GLN A 53 -5.30 -10.67 3.60
CA GLN A 53 -5.28 -12.06 4.02
C GLN A 53 -5.41 -13.04 2.85
N ASP A 54 -4.65 -14.13 2.89
CA ASP A 54 -4.77 -15.27 1.96
C ASP A 54 -6.14 -15.98 2.04
N GLY A 55 -6.91 -15.73 3.10
CA GLY A 55 -8.26 -16.27 3.28
C GLY A 55 -9.37 -15.47 2.60
N SER A 56 -9.06 -14.33 1.97
CA SER A 56 -10.01 -13.43 1.33
C SER A 56 -9.66 -13.27 -0.15
N GLU A 57 -10.52 -13.76 -1.04
CA GLU A 57 -10.33 -13.61 -2.49
C GLU A 57 -10.21 -12.13 -2.92
N GLU A 58 -10.92 -11.24 -2.22
CA GLU A 58 -10.83 -9.80 -2.45
C GLU A 58 -9.45 -9.26 -2.06
N ASP A 59 -8.94 -9.64 -0.90
CA ASP A 59 -7.62 -9.22 -0.41
C ASP A 59 -6.50 -9.77 -1.31
N MET A 60 -6.63 -11.04 -1.72
CA MET A 60 -5.73 -11.70 -2.66
C MET A 60 -5.65 -10.95 -3.99
N HIS A 61 -6.82 -10.58 -4.53
CA HIS A 61 -6.88 -9.77 -5.73
C HIS A 61 -6.15 -8.43 -5.52
N ILE A 62 -6.39 -7.76 -4.40
CA ILE A 62 -5.75 -6.47 -4.12
C ILE A 62 -4.23 -6.61 -4.03
N TYR A 63 -3.69 -7.54 -3.23
CA TYR A 63 -2.23 -7.60 -3.04
C TYR A 63 -1.49 -8.11 -4.29
N HIS A 64 -2.16 -8.86 -5.17
CA HIS A 64 -1.62 -9.26 -6.47
C HIS A 64 -1.63 -8.14 -7.52
N HIS A 65 -2.49 -7.12 -7.33
CA HIS A 65 -2.69 -6.01 -8.24
C HIS A 65 -2.52 -4.65 -7.56
N LEU A 66 -1.55 -4.52 -6.65
CA LEU A 66 -1.29 -3.26 -5.94
C LEU A 66 -1.00 -2.09 -6.90
N ASP A 67 -0.45 -2.40 -8.07
CA ASP A 67 -0.22 -1.44 -9.14
C ASP A 67 -1.51 -0.87 -9.71
N ASP A 68 -2.69 -1.47 -9.54
CA ASP A 68 -3.97 -0.85 -9.93
C ASP A 68 -4.39 0.31 -9.01
N TYR A 69 -3.84 0.36 -7.80
CA TYR A 69 -4.20 1.32 -6.76
C TYR A 69 -3.08 2.30 -6.44
N PHE A 70 -1.82 1.90 -6.60
CA PHE A 70 -0.65 2.69 -6.24
C PHE A 70 0.31 2.83 -7.42
N GLU A 71 0.71 4.06 -7.71
CA GLU A 71 1.71 4.38 -8.73
C GLU A 71 2.96 4.96 -8.06
N GLU A 72 4.14 4.40 -8.35
CA GLU A 72 5.39 4.93 -7.80
C GLU A 72 5.67 6.33 -8.35
N VAL A 73 5.93 7.28 -7.46
CA VAL A 73 6.42 8.60 -7.85
C VAL A 73 7.92 8.54 -8.07
N THR A 74 8.35 8.72 -9.31
CA THR A 74 9.75 8.95 -9.67
C THR A 74 10.07 10.44 -9.63
N GLN A 75 11.35 10.81 -9.44
CA GLN A 75 11.80 12.21 -9.48
C GLN A 75 11.56 12.89 -10.85
N GLU A 76 11.18 12.14 -11.88
CA GLU A 76 10.84 12.68 -13.21
C GLU A 76 9.39 13.17 -13.29
N ASN A 77 8.53 12.83 -12.31
CA ASN A 77 7.11 13.14 -12.31
C ASN A 77 6.73 14.43 -11.55
N PHE A 78 7.72 15.23 -11.11
CA PHE A 78 7.53 16.52 -10.42
C PHE A 78 8.56 17.57 -10.84
#